data_AF-A0A3B4FHQ8-F1
#
_entry.id   AF-A0A3B4FHQ8-F1
#
_cell.length_a   1.000
_cell.length_b   1.000
_cell.length_c   1.000
_cell.angle_alpha   90.00
_cell.angle_beta   90.00
_cell.angle_gamma   90.00
#
_symmetry.space_group_name_H-M   'P 1'
#
loop_
_entity.id
_entity.type
_entity.pdbx_description
1 polymer ?
#
loop_
_entity_poly.entity_id
_entity_poly.type
_entity_poly.pdbx_seq_one_letter_code
_entity_poly.pdbx_strand_id
1 'polypeptide(L)'
;MLPISSQIISVNTSSVQVIQNVPNDLATEIPRSLLVGFSSSNDVITILNRKEWKRQQLTVCVCVCVCVCSLSSSVLQGFTCTGARNIGNGQVKNLIKACRRSGSRKVKLVESQLTCMYTYIKDDTANFNLYPPDVLLYYDYSLVPQASCRAYFTELGNADFSVFSAALSYKRTALFENAKSCLGITNTSLTKDEISVLGNMCCILDASYILNSDSSILENLKSCPSLTSAQAAAVQARITNGNTRYGYAKLWTEQTLKDLGMLPLYMSSTFYDHFNTVKRIYCLTKNCFSFCVSACTLGFINRVTLVNLIFPLNYDISQFTSCLNSTIVKDNLDALVNQVQEQNYTKIVLSKLREVSDLEADQVQILGAMSRSATMEDINMWNIIQIDTLASLMDASNGPWDPAKAIISKYLSVKGNSLSSVELNAIGGPNLCALDAVVIRNISVESIK
;
A
#
# COMPACT_ATOMS: atom_id res chain seq x y z
N MET A 1 -21.72 19.56 -18.14
CA MET A 1 -21.89 18.54 -19.19
C MET A 1 -21.73 17.19 -18.52
N LEU A 2 -22.72 16.28 -18.60
CA LEU A 2 -22.62 14.98 -17.93
C LEU A 2 -21.53 14.12 -18.60
N PRO A 3 -20.73 13.34 -17.84
CA PRO A 3 -19.78 12.39 -18.41
C PRO A 3 -20.45 11.47 -19.43
N ILE A 4 -19.75 11.12 -20.52
CA ILE A 4 -20.29 10.25 -21.59
C ILE A 4 -20.78 8.91 -21.02
N SER A 5 -20.10 8.36 -20.01
CA SER A 5 -20.54 7.15 -19.28
C SER A 5 -21.91 7.33 -18.64
N SER A 6 -22.20 8.47 -18.01
CA SER A 6 -23.49 8.77 -17.40
C SER A 6 -24.61 8.91 -18.44
N GLN A 7 -24.29 9.45 -19.61
CA GLN A 7 -25.25 9.55 -20.73
C GLN A 7 -25.60 8.16 -21.27
N ILE A 8 -24.59 7.31 -21.50
CA ILE A 8 -24.79 5.91 -21.92
C ILE A 8 -25.61 5.15 -20.87
N ILE A 9 -25.32 5.32 -19.58
CA ILE A 9 -26.06 4.63 -18.51
C ILE A 9 -27.53 5.08 -18.49
N SER A 10 -27.80 6.37 -18.65
CA SER A 10 -29.15 6.95 -18.55
C SER A 10 -30.14 6.46 -19.62
N VAL A 11 -29.64 5.98 -20.77
CA VAL A 11 -30.49 5.48 -21.87
C VAL A 11 -30.82 3.99 -21.78
N ASN A 12 -30.25 3.27 -20.80
CA ASN A 12 -30.48 1.84 -20.64
C ASN A 12 -31.63 1.56 -19.67
N THR A 13 -32.51 0.61 -20.02
CA THR A 13 -33.69 0.26 -19.21
C THR A 13 -33.49 -0.98 -18.33
N SER A 14 -32.36 -1.68 -18.46
CA SER A 14 -32.06 -2.87 -17.66
C SER A 14 -30.56 -3.01 -17.35
N SER A 15 -30.24 -3.69 -16.25
CA SER A 15 -28.86 -4.00 -15.85
C SER A 15 -28.06 -4.75 -16.93
N VAL A 16 -28.72 -5.63 -17.69
CA VAL A 16 -28.08 -6.38 -18.80
C VAL A 16 -27.68 -5.45 -19.93
N GLN A 17 -28.54 -4.50 -20.31
CA GLN A 17 -28.21 -3.50 -21.33
C GLN A 17 -27.11 -2.55 -20.87
N VAL A 18 -27.09 -2.17 -19.59
CA VAL A 18 -26.01 -1.35 -19.02
C VAL A 18 -24.65 -2.02 -19.21
N ILE A 19 -24.53 -3.32 -18.88
CA ILE A 19 -23.25 -4.03 -19.07
C ILE A 19 -22.94 -4.32 -20.54
N GLN A 20 -23.93 -4.39 -21.43
CA GLN A 20 -23.69 -4.56 -22.87
C GLN A 20 -23.18 -3.28 -23.53
N ASN A 21 -23.79 -2.14 -23.19
CA ASN A 21 -23.60 -0.89 -23.92
C ASN A 21 -22.48 -0.01 -23.34
N VAL A 22 -22.16 -0.15 -22.05
CA VAL A 22 -21.01 0.55 -21.48
C VAL A 22 -19.72 -0.14 -21.97
N PRO A 23 -18.73 0.57 -22.54
CA PRO A 23 -17.43 0.02 -22.93
C PRO A 23 -16.70 -0.66 -21.76
N ASN A 24 -15.77 -1.57 -22.06
CA ASN A 24 -15.08 -2.33 -21.01
C ASN A 24 -14.24 -1.44 -20.08
N ASP A 25 -13.56 -0.44 -20.65
CA ASP A 25 -12.69 0.47 -19.91
C ASP A 25 -13.48 1.47 -19.04
N LEU A 26 -14.78 1.63 -19.30
CA LEU A 26 -15.69 2.49 -18.53
C LEU A 26 -16.55 1.70 -17.54
N ALA A 27 -16.32 0.39 -17.40
CA ALA A 27 -17.10 -0.44 -16.50
C ALA A 27 -17.01 0.02 -15.03
N THR A 28 -15.90 0.65 -14.64
CA THR A 28 -15.69 1.23 -13.31
C THR A 28 -16.57 2.45 -12.98
N GLU A 29 -17.25 2.99 -13.98
CA GLU A 29 -18.18 4.14 -13.86
C GLU A 29 -19.63 3.71 -13.65
N ILE A 30 -19.94 2.41 -13.78
CA ILE A 30 -21.30 1.89 -13.60
C ILE A 30 -21.68 1.93 -12.11
N PRO A 31 -22.75 2.64 -11.70
CA PRO A 31 -23.22 2.61 -10.33
C PRO A 31 -23.57 1.20 -9.88
N ARG A 32 -23.18 0.84 -8.66
CA ARG A 32 -23.46 -0.47 -8.05
C ARG A 32 -24.94 -0.82 -8.05
N SER A 33 -25.83 0.17 -7.88
CA SER A 33 -27.28 -0.03 -7.90
C SER A 33 -27.80 -0.64 -9.22
N LEU A 34 -27.05 -0.48 -10.31
CA LEU A 34 -27.38 -1.02 -11.62
C LEU A 34 -26.78 -2.40 -11.89
N LEU A 35 -25.96 -2.93 -10.97
CA LEU A 35 -25.26 -4.21 -11.11
C LEU A 35 -25.92 -5.31 -10.25
N VAL A 36 -27.22 -5.51 -10.45
CA VAL A 36 -28.05 -6.45 -9.69
C VAL A 36 -28.89 -7.32 -10.61
N GLY A 37 -29.29 -8.51 -10.15
CA GLY A 37 -30.29 -9.34 -10.84
C GLY A 37 -29.84 -10.00 -12.15
N PHE A 38 -28.53 -10.21 -12.35
CA PHE A 38 -28.02 -10.89 -13.54
C PHE A 38 -28.40 -12.38 -13.58
N SER A 39 -28.73 -12.89 -14.77
CA SER A 39 -28.94 -14.31 -14.99
C SER A 39 -27.62 -15.07 -15.14
N SER A 40 -27.62 -16.35 -14.81
CA SER A 40 -26.47 -17.26 -14.96
C SER A 40 -26.19 -17.68 -16.42
N SER A 41 -26.67 -16.90 -17.39
CA SER A 41 -26.51 -17.20 -18.81
C SER A 41 -25.05 -16.98 -19.25
N ASN A 42 -24.58 -17.84 -20.17
CA ASN A 42 -23.19 -17.81 -20.62
C ASN A 42 -22.83 -16.48 -21.32
N ASP A 43 -23.79 -15.84 -21.99
CA ASP A 43 -23.59 -14.55 -22.65
C ASP A 43 -23.35 -13.43 -21.64
N VAL A 44 -24.13 -13.39 -20.56
CA VAL A 44 -23.96 -12.41 -19.47
C VAL A 44 -22.61 -12.61 -18.78
N ILE A 45 -22.23 -13.85 -18.49
CA ILE A 45 -20.93 -14.18 -17.89
C ILE A 45 -19.78 -13.72 -18.80
N THR A 46 -19.89 -13.96 -20.10
CA THR A 46 -18.87 -13.55 -21.08
C THR A 46 -18.68 -12.03 -21.10
N ILE A 47 -19.77 -11.27 -21.00
CA ILE A 47 -19.72 -9.80 -20.92
C ILE A 47 -19.08 -9.34 -19.61
N LEU A 48 -19.50 -9.90 -18.46
CA LEU A 48 -18.97 -9.54 -17.14
C LEU A 48 -17.46 -9.80 -17.04
N ASN A 49 -16.97 -10.88 -17.65
CA ASN A 49 -15.56 -11.27 -17.62
C ASN A 49 -14.63 -10.37 -18.42
N ARG A 50 -15.15 -9.70 -19.45
CA ARG A 50 -14.37 -8.79 -20.32
C ARG A 50 -14.16 -7.41 -19.69
N LYS A 51 -14.83 -7.13 -18.58
CA LYS A 51 -14.83 -5.82 -17.93
C LYS A 51 -13.92 -5.78 -16.71
N GLU A 52 -13.34 -4.60 -16.47
CA GLU A 52 -12.64 -4.30 -15.23
C GLU A 52 -13.59 -3.64 -14.24
N TRP A 53 -13.71 -4.25 -13.06
CA TRP A 53 -14.62 -3.81 -12.01
C TRP A 53 -13.86 -3.23 -10.83
N LYS A 54 -14.45 -2.23 -10.17
CA LYS A 54 -14.08 -1.82 -8.80
C LYS A 54 -14.65 -2.83 -7.81
N ARG A 55 -13.92 -3.09 -6.72
CA ARG A 55 -14.36 -3.99 -5.63
C ARG A 55 -15.77 -3.67 -5.12
N GLN A 56 -16.07 -2.38 -4.96
CA GLN A 56 -17.35 -1.89 -4.42
C GLN A 56 -18.53 -2.16 -5.37
N GLN A 57 -18.29 -2.37 -6.66
CA GLN A 57 -19.33 -2.62 -7.66
C GLN A 57 -19.87 -4.05 -7.62
N LEU A 58 -19.06 -5.02 -7.21
CA LEU A 58 -19.36 -6.45 -7.38
C LEU A 58 -19.89 -7.15 -6.13
N THR A 59 -20.25 -6.42 -5.08
CA THR A 59 -20.74 -6.97 -3.81
C THR A 59 -21.99 -7.88 -3.97
N VAL A 60 -22.66 -7.84 -5.13
CA VAL A 60 -23.96 -8.52 -5.40
C VAL A 60 -23.90 -9.47 -6.61
N CYS A 61 -22.77 -9.59 -7.33
CA CYS A 61 -22.73 -10.32 -8.60
C CYS A 61 -22.39 -11.82 -8.48
N VAL A 62 -22.56 -12.41 -7.29
CA VAL A 62 -22.25 -13.84 -7.05
C VAL A 62 -23.48 -14.59 -6.52
N CYS A 63 -24.62 -14.39 -7.18
CA CYS A 63 -25.73 -15.32 -7.04
C CYS A 63 -25.67 -16.35 -8.17
N VAL A 64 -25.36 -17.59 -7.77
CA VAL A 64 -25.69 -18.84 -8.48
C VAL A 64 -25.13 -18.96 -9.90
N CYS A 65 -23.82 -19.12 -10.06
CA CYS A 65 -23.25 -19.64 -11.31
C CYS A 65 -22.93 -21.13 -11.16
N VAL A 66 -23.52 -21.94 -12.04
CA VAL A 66 -23.37 -23.41 -12.10
C VAL A 66 -21.95 -23.84 -12.53
N CYS A 67 -21.16 -22.92 -13.12
CA CYS A 67 -19.76 -23.15 -13.47
C CYS A 67 -18.86 -22.03 -12.94
N VAL A 68 -18.36 -22.17 -11.72
CA VAL A 68 -17.45 -21.21 -11.06
C VAL A 68 -16.10 -21.04 -11.82
N CYS A 69 -15.72 -22.02 -12.64
CA CYS A 69 -14.46 -22.02 -13.41
C CYS A 69 -14.41 -20.97 -14.54
N SER A 70 -15.54 -20.36 -14.93
CA SER A 70 -15.58 -19.40 -16.04
C SER A 70 -15.39 -17.94 -15.62
N LEU A 71 -15.37 -17.61 -14.32
CA LEU A 71 -15.31 -16.22 -13.86
C LEU A 71 -13.91 -15.58 -14.03
N SER A 72 -13.83 -14.27 -14.26
CA SER A 72 -12.56 -13.54 -14.33
C SER A 72 -12.03 -13.16 -12.94
N SER A 73 -10.74 -12.81 -12.83
CA SER A 73 -10.16 -12.40 -11.54
C SER A 73 -10.79 -11.10 -11.01
N SER A 74 -11.19 -10.22 -11.93
CA SER A 74 -11.89 -8.98 -11.62
C SER A 74 -13.29 -9.26 -11.05
N VAL A 75 -13.98 -10.30 -11.52
CA VAL A 75 -15.27 -10.72 -10.93
C VAL A 75 -15.07 -11.37 -9.56
N LEU A 76 -14.09 -12.26 -9.44
CA LEU A 76 -13.82 -13.02 -8.21
C LEU A 76 -13.37 -12.15 -7.03
N GLN A 77 -12.76 -10.99 -7.29
CA GLN A 77 -12.43 -10.03 -6.23
C GLN A 77 -13.68 -9.49 -5.50
N GLY A 78 -14.87 -9.65 -6.09
CA GLY A 78 -16.16 -9.26 -5.54
C GLY A 78 -16.72 -10.23 -4.49
N PHE A 79 -16.01 -11.30 -4.14
CA PHE A 79 -16.42 -12.23 -3.09
C PHE A 79 -16.80 -11.48 -1.81
N THR A 80 -17.98 -11.73 -1.25
CA THR A 80 -18.37 -11.15 0.03
C THR A 80 -18.99 -12.17 0.96
N CYS A 81 -18.81 -11.95 2.25
CA CYS A 81 -19.35 -12.82 3.27
C CYS A 81 -20.89 -12.84 3.29
N THR A 82 -21.51 -11.67 3.07
CA THR A 82 -22.97 -11.55 2.95
C THR A 82 -23.49 -12.29 1.72
N GLY A 83 -22.80 -12.20 0.58
CA GLY A 83 -23.17 -12.96 -0.62
C GLY A 83 -23.03 -14.48 -0.41
N ALA A 84 -21.94 -14.90 0.24
CA ALA A 84 -21.68 -16.31 0.51
C ALA A 84 -22.74 -16.96 1.42
N ARG A 85 -23.34 -16.22 2.36
CA ARG A 85 -24.43 -16.72 3.23
C ARG A 85 -25.69 -17.14 2.46
N ASN A 86 -25.90 -16.58 1.26
CA ASN A 86 -27.10 -16.81 0.47
C ASN A 86 -26.95 -17.95 -0.56
N ILE A 87 -25.81 -18.65 -0.57
CA ILE A 87 -25.53 -19.79 -1.47
C ILE A 87 -25.05 -21.01 -0.66
N GLY A 88 -25.18 -22.22 -1.21
CA GLY A 88 -24.85 -23.44 -0.47
C GLY A 88 -23.35 -23.58 -0.18
N ASN A 89 -22.98 -24.13 0.99
CA ASN A 89 -21.57 -24.27 1.42
C ASN A 89 -20.67 -24.95 0.38
N GLY A 90 -21.15 -25.97 -0.32
CA GLY A 90 -20.38 -26.63 -1.40
C GLY A 90 -20.06 -25.68 -2.56
N GLN A 91 -21.01 -24.81 -2.92
CA GLN A 91 -20.81 -23.79 -3.95
C GLN A 91 -19.84 -22.70 -3.49
N VAL A 92 -19.93 -22.29 -2.21
CA VAL A 92 -18.95 -21.35 -1.61
C VAL A 92 -17.54 -21.94 -1.66
N LYS A 93 -17.36 -23.21 -1.27
CA LYS A 93 -16.05 -23.88 -1.36
C LYS A 93 -15.50 -23.87 -2.78
N ASN A 94 -16.33 -24.16 -3.79
CA ASN A 94 -15.93 -24.11 -5.19
C ASN A 94 -15.54 -22.68 -5.63
N LEU A 95 -16.27 -21.67 -5.15
CA LEU A 95 -15.94 -20.25 -5.37
C LEU A 95 -14.60 -19.86 -4.77
N ILE A 96 -14.32 -20.29 -3.55
CA ILE A 96 -13.02 -20.06 -2.91
C ILE A 96 -11.89 -20.73 -3.71
N LYS A 97 -12.09 -21.97 -4.16
CA LYS A 97 -11.13 -22.68 -5.03
C LYS A 97 -10.88 -21.93 -6.34
N ALA A 98 -11.92 -21.34 -6.95
CA ALA A 98 -11.77 -20.56 -8.18
C ALA A 98 -10.98 -19.24 -8.00
N CYS A 99 -10.94 -18.71 -6.78
CA CYS A 99 -10.07 -17.57 -6.43
C CYS A 99 -8.58 -17.92 -6.43
N ARG A 100 -8.21 -19.22 -6.41
CA ARG A 100 -6.81 -19.65 -6.46
C ARG A 100 -6.23 -19.38 -7.84
N ARG A 101 -5.43 -18.32 -7.95
CA ARG A 101 -4.79 -17.87 -9.19
C ARG A 101 -3.41 -17.29 -8.90
N SER A 102 -2.53 -17.30 -9.91
CA SER A 102 -1.14 -16.84 -9.80
C SER A 102 -0.79 -15.80 -10.87
N GLY A 103 0.36 -15.13 -10.68
CA GLY A 103 0.88 -14.13 -11.61
C GLY A 103 -0.09 -12.95 -11.80
N SER A 104 -0.21 -12.48 -13.05
CA SER A 104 -1.12 -11.38 -13.42
C SER A 104 -2.60 -11.67 -13.19
N ARG A 105 -2.98 -12.94 -12.98
CA ARG A 105 -4.36 -13.36 -12.70
C ARG A 105 -4.65 -13.51 -11.21
N LYS A 106 -3.68 -13.31 -10.31
CA LYS A 106 -3.89 -13.43 -8.85
C LYS A 106 -5.04 -12.53 -8.42
N VAL A 107 -5.99 -13.09 -7.67
CA VAL A 107 -7.14 -12.33 -7.15
C VAL A 107 -6.69 -11.55 -5.91
N LYS A 108 -6.85 -10.23 -5.93
CA LYS A 108 -6.45 -9.35 -4.81
C LYS A 108 -7.52 -9.35 -3.71
N LEU A 109 -7.42 -10.29 -2.79
CA LEU A 109 -8.34 -10.47 -1.64
C LEU A 109 -7.92 -9.62 -0.43
N VAL A 110 -8.87 -9.19 0.38
CA VAL A 110 -8.64 -8.43 1.63
C VAL A 110 -8.96 -9.24 2.89
N GLU A 111 -8.48 -8.81 4.05
CA GLU A 111 -8.62 -9.54 5.33
C GLU A 111 -10.05 -9.99 5.64
N SER A 112 -11.06 -9.15 5.44
CA SER A 112 -12.46 -9.51 5.70
C SER A 112 -12.99 -10.60 4.77
N GLN A 113 -12.49 -10.67 3.53
CA GLN A 113 -12.82 -11.76 2.61
C GLN A 113 -12.12 -13.03 3.04
N LEU A 114 -10.83 -12.96 3.38
CA LEU A 114 -10.02 -14.13 3.73
C LEU A 114 -10.49 -14.78 5.03
N THR A 115 -10.74 -13.99 6.07
CA THR A 115 -11.32 -14.47 7.33
C THR A 115 -12.69 -15.11 7.11
N CYS A 116 -13.51 -14.54 6.23
CA CYS A 116 -14.78 -15.14 5.83
C CYS A 116 -14.60 -16.48 5.12
N MET A 117 -13.74 -16.52 4.08
CA MET A 117 -13.46 -17.74 3.32
C MET A 117 -12.99 -18.87 4.24
N TYR A 118 -12.12 -18.56 5.20
CA TYR A 118 -11.65 -19.49 6.22
C TYR A 118 -12.81 -20.17 6.97
N THR A 119 -13.88 -19.45 7.33
CA THR A 119 -15.01 -20.05 8.06
C THR A 119 -15.68 -21.23 7.33
N TYR A 120 -15.59 -21.27 6.00
CA TYR A 120 -16.15 -22.34 5.18
C TYR A 120 -15.18 -23.50 4.92
N ILE A 121 -13.88 -23.29 5.10
CA ILE A 121 -12.82 -24.25 4.72
C ILE A 121 -11.96 -24.71 5.91
N LYS A 122 -12.23 -24.20 7.12
CA LYS A 122 -11.51 -24.53 8.35
C LYS A 122 -11.39 -26.04 8.64
N ASP A 123 -12.34 -26.84 8.18
CA ASP A 123 -12.37 -28.29 8.39
C ASP A 123 -11.67 -29.07 7.25
N ASP A 124 -11.18 -28.38 6.21
CA ASP A 124 -10.53 -28.97 5.02
C ASP A 124 -9.04 -28.62 4.98
N THR A 125 -8.34 -28.88 6.10
CA THR A 125 -6.93 -28.53 6.28
C THR A 125 -5.97 -29.41 5.48
N ALA A 126 -6.40 -30.60 5.06
CA ALA A 126 -5.60 -31.51 4.23
C ALA A 126 -5.48 -31.06 2.76
N ASN A 127 -6.44 -30.26 2.26
CA ASN A 127 -6.49 -29.82 0.86
C ASN A 127 -6.15 -28.32 0.71
N PHE A 128 -5.25 -27.79 1.54
CA PHE A 128 -4.84 -26.38 1.51
C PHE A 128 -4.37 -25.91 0.12
N ASN A 129 -3.75 -26.81 -0.65
CA ASN A 129 -3.27 -26.57 -2.01
C ASN A 129 -4.39 -26.30 -3.04
N LEU A 130 -5.66 -26.53 -2.71
CA LEU A 130 -6.80 -26.19 -3.57
C LEU A 130 -7.28 -24.75 -3.38
N TYR A 131 -6.83 -24.08 -2.33
CA TYR A 131 -7.32 -22.76 -1.93
C TYR A 131 -6.30 -21.64 -2.23
N PRO A 132 -6.72 -20.37 -2.31
CA PRO A 132 -5.82 -19.25 -2.54
C PRO A 132 -4.74 -19.16 -1.44
N PRO A 133 -3.47 -18.91 -1.77
CA PRO A 133 -2.40 -18.79 -0.76
C PRO A 133 -2.75 -17.85 0.40
N ASP A 134 -3.41 -16.74 0.07
CA ASP A 134 -3.76 -15.67 1.02
C ASP A 134 -4.76 -16.14 2.09
N VAL A 135 -5.59 -17.17 1.84
CA VAL A 135 -6.50 -17.69 2.88
C VAL A 135 -5.78 -18.56 3.90
N LEU A 136 -4.65 -19.15 3.51
CA LEU A 136 -3.83 -20.00 4.38
C LEU A 136 -3.22 -19.18 5.53
N LEU A 137 -3.08 -17.86 5.38
CA LEU A 137 -2.70 -16.94 6.44
C LEU A 137 -3.58 -17.05 7.72
N TYR A 138 -4.80 -17.56 7.56
CA TYR A 138 -5.79 -17.68 8.63
C TYR A 138 -6.02 -19.12 9.10
N TYR A 139 -5.38 -20.10 8.47
CA TYR A 139 -5.49 -21.50 8.88
C TYR A 139 -4.95 -21.73 10.28
N ASP A 140 -5.55 -22.68 10.98
CA ASP A 140 -4.93 -23.26 12.17
C ASP A 140 -3.86 -24.24 11.74
N TYR A 141 -2.60 -23.80 11.80
CA TYR A 141 -1.45 -24.61 11.41
C TYR A 141 -1.30 -25.88 12.26
N SER A 142 -1.82 -25.91 13.49
CA SER A 142 -1.77 -27.11 14.33
C SER A 142 -2.52 -28.31 13.73
N LEU A 143 -3.43 -28.05 12.78
CA LEU A 143 -4.21 -29.05 12.06
C LEU A 143 -3.59 -29.48 10.73
N VAL A 144 -2.44 -28.90 10.35
CA VAL A 144 -1.71 -29.30 9.13
C VAL A 144 -0.84 -30.51 9.44
N PRO A 145 -0.95 -31.62 8.68
CA PRO A 145 -0.12 -32.80 8.90
C PRO A 145 1.38 -32.47 8.82
N GLN A 146 2.17 -32.94 9.78
CA GLN A 146 3.61 -32.66 9.85
C GLN A 146 4.34 -33.05 8.55
N ALA A 147 3.96 -34.17 7.93
CA ALA A 147 4.53 -34.62 6.66
C ALA A 147 4.28 -33.65 5.49
N SER A 148 3.26 -32.79 5.60
CA SER A 148 2.88 -31.79 4.58
C SER A 148 3.31 -30.38 4.96
N CYS A 149 4.00 -30.17 6.09
CA CYS A 149 4.31 -28.82 6.56
C CYS A 149 5.11 -28.01 5.53
N ARG A 150 6.05 -28.67 4.84
CA ARG A 150 6.88 -28.01 3.83
C ARG A 150 6.04 -27.55 2.65
N ALA A 151 5.18 -28.44 2.15
CA ALA A 151 4.24 -28.11 1.07
C ALA A 151 3.29 -26.98 1.47
N TYR A 152 2.82 -26.97 2.72
CA TYR A 152 2.00 -25.88 3.25
C TYR A 152 2.73 -24.54 3.22
N PHE A 153 3.98 -24.47 3.70
CA PHE A 153 4.74 -23.22 3.68
C PHE A 153 5.15 -22.80 2.27
N THR A 154 5.42 -23.74 1.35
CA THR A 154 5.62 -23.42 -0.07
C THR A 154 4.39 -22.76 -0.68
N GLU A 155 3.19 -23.25 -0.34
CA GLU A 155 1.94 -22.63 -0.77
C GLU A 155 1.73 -21.25 -0.13
N LEU A 156 1.87 -21.17 1.20
CA LEU A 156 1.74 -19.94 1.98
C LEU A 156 2.74 -18.87 1.55
N GLY A 157 3.93 -19.25 1.10
CA GLY A 157 4.97 -18.36 0.58
C GLY A 157 4.51 -17.54 -0.64
N ASN A 158 3.40 -17.91 -1.29
CA ASN A 158 2.81 -17.12 -2.38
C ASN A 158 1.74 -16.10 -1.90
N ALA A 159 1.44 -16.07 -0.60
CA ALA A 159 0.47 -15.16 -0.01
C ALA A 159 0.97 -13.70 0.03
N ASP A 160 0.04 -12.76 0.17
CA ASP A 160 0.33 -11.37 0.50
C ASP A 160 0.28 -11.17 2.02
N PHE A 161 1.45 -11.11 2.66
CA PHE A 161 1.58 -10.92 4.11
C PHE A 161 1.25 -9.49 4.57
N SER A 162 1.02 -8.54 3.64
CA SER A 162 0.61 -7.16 3.97
C SER A 162 -0.88 -7.03 4.26
N VAL A 163 -1.67 -8.09 4.01
CA VAL A 163 -3.13 -8.05 4.13
C VAL A 163 -3.64 -7.88 5.57
N PHE A 164 -2.82 -8.21 6.56
CA PHE A 164 -3.22 -8.16 7.97
C PHE A 164 -3.49 -6.73 8.45
N SER A 165 -4.61 -6.54 9.13
CA SER A 165 -4.84 -5.34 9.92
C SER A 165 -3.89 -5.26 11.11
N ALA A 166 -3.83 -4.09 11.77
CA ALA A 166 -3.07 -3.93 13.01
C ALA A 166 -3.45 -4.98 14.07
N ALA A 167 -4.74 -5.32 14.18
CA ALA A 167 -5.25 -6.29 15.14
C ALA A 167 -4.78 -7.73 14.88
N LEU A 168 -4.57 -8.11 13.62
CA LEU A 168 -4.11 -9.45 13.24
C LEU A 168 -2.63 -9.50 12.84
N SER A 169 -1.90 -8.40 13.02
CA SER A 169 -0.48 -8.29 12.68
C SER A 169 0.39 -9.35 13.37
N TYR A 170 0.03 -9.78 14.57
CA TYR A 170 0.71 -10.85 15.34
C TYR A 170 0.79 -12.19 14.60
N LYS A 171 -0.12 -12.45 13.65
CA LYS A 171 -0.11 -13.67 12.85
C LYS A 171 1.16 -13.80 12.01
N ARG A 172 1.79 -12.70 11.61
CA ARG A 172 3.07 -12.72 10.87
C ARG A 172 4.16 -13.43 11.68
N THR A 173 4.33 -13.03 12.93
CA THR A 173 5.29 -13.64 13.84
C THR A 173 4.95 -15.10 14.12
N ALA A 174 3.68 -15.42 14.41
CA ALA A 174 3.25 -16.80 14.67
C ALA A 174 3.48 -17.72 13.47
N LEU A 175 3.16 -17.26 12.25
CA LEU A 175 3.39 -18.02 11.02
C LEU A 175 4.86 -18.27 10.76
N PHE A 176 5.72 -17.27 11.01
CA PHE A 176 7.15 -17.43 10.84
C PHE A 176 7.76 -18.41 11.86
N GLU A 177 7.32 -18.39 13.12
CA GLU A 177 7.75 -19.38 14.12
C GLU A 177 7.30 -20.80 13.75
N ASN A 178 6.09 -20.96 13.20
CA ASN A 178 5.65 -22.25 12.67
C ASN A 178 6.50 -22.71 11.47
N ALA A 179 6.89 -21.78 10.58
CA ALA A 179 7.78 -22.08 9.46
C ALA A 179 9.16 -22.53 9.94
N LYS A 180 9.71 -21.87 10.96
CA LYS A 180 10.98 -22.26 11.58
C LYS A 180 10.91 -23.67 12.16
N SER A 181 9.84 -23.98 12.87
CA SER A 181 9.61 -25.33 13.42
C SER A 181 9.51 -26.40 12.32
N CYS A 182 8.78 -26.12 11.23
CA CYS A 182 8.68 -27.02 10.08
C CYS A 182 10.01 -27.25 9.37
N LEU A 183 10.79 -26.18 9.16
CA LEU A 183 12.02 -26.22 8.36
C LEU A 183 13.26 -26.56 9.19
N GLY A 184 13.16 -26.60 10.52
CA GLY A 184 14.32 -26.83 11.40
C GLY A 184 15.24 -25.61 11.52
N ILE A 185 14.73 -24.41 11.27
CA ILE A 185 15.51 -23.16 11.34
C ILE A 185 15.74 -22.80 12.81
N THR A 186 16.99 -22.88 13.25
CA THR A 186 17.40 -22.58 14.64
C THR A 186 18.19 -21.29 14.78
N ASN A 187 18.66 -20.73 13.67
CA ASN A 187 19.50 -19.54 13.61
C ASN A 187 18.94 -18.53 12.58
N THR A 188 19.68 -17.45 12.31
CA THR A 188 19.27 -16.39 11.39
C THR A 188 19.82 -16.56 9.97
N SER A 189 20.50 -17.67 9.66
CA SER A 189 21.08 -17.95 8.35
C SER A 189 20.20 -18.95 7.60
N LEU A 190 19.40 -18.43 6.66
CA LEU A 190 18.55 -19.25 5.80
C LEU A 190 19.34 -19.71 4.58
N THR A 191 19.23 -20.99 4.28
CA THR A 191 19.69 -21.60 3.04
C THR A 191 18.80 -21.18 1.87
N LYS A 192 19.33 -21.34 0.64
CA LYS A 192 18.57 -21.13 -0.60
C LYS A 192 17.28 -21.95 -0.65
N ASP A 193 17.33 -23.17 -0.13
CA ASP A 193 16.21 -24.11 -0.10
C ASP A 193 15.10 -23.61 0.86
N GLU A 194 15.46 -23.15 2.06
CA GLU A 194 14.51 -22.54 3.00
C GLU A 194 13.89 -21.25 2.46
N ILE A 195 14.70 -20.37 1.84
CA ILE A 195 14.20 -19.14 1.21
C ILE A 195 13.19 -19.45 0.11
N SER A 196 13.41 -20.52 -0.67
CA SER A 196 12.48 -20.94 -1.72
C SER A 196 11.13 -21.40 -1.16
N VAL A 197 11.12 -22.00 0.03
CA VAL A 197 9.87 -22.39 0.71
C VAL A 197 9.18 -21.17 1.33
N LEU A 198 9.93 -20.26 1.94
CA LEU A 198 9.37 -19.07 2.60
C LEU A 198 8.76 -18.07 1.60
N GLY A 199 9.33 -17.94 0.40
CA GLY A 199 8.77 -17.06 -0.64
C GLY A 199 8.57 -15.61 -0.18
N ASN A 200 7.37 -15.08 -0.35
CA ASN A 200 6.96 -13.74 0.09
C ASN A 200 6.96 -13.57 1.62
N MET A 201 7.06 -14.66 2.40
CA MET A 201 7.29 -14.54 3.85
C MET A 201 8.63 -13.84 4.13
N CYS A 202 9.57 -13.85 3.18
CA CYS A 202 10.80 -13.06 3.28
C CYS A 202 10.56 -11.55 3.53
N CYS A 203 9.40 -11.01 3.10
CA CYS A 203 9.07 -9.60 3.29
C CYS A 203 8.81 -9.22 4.76
N ILE A 204 8.53 -10.19 5.62
CA ILE A 204 8.27 -9.94 7.05
C ILE A 204 9.46 -10.31 7.94
N LEU A 205 10.60 -10.69 7.35
CA LEU A 205 11.78 -11.10 8.10
C LEU A 205 12.56 -9.89 8.61
N ASP A 206 13.12 -10.03 9.81
CA ASP A 206 14.00 -9.03 10.39
C ASP A 206 15.32 -8.89 9.61
N ALA A 207 15.95 -7.73 9.79
CA ALA A 207 17.23 -7.37 9.17
C ALA A 207 18.33 -8.43 9.38
N SER A 208 18.34 -9.12 10.51
CA SER A 208 19.32 -10.18 10.83
C SER A 208 19.25 -11.36 9.86
N TYR A 209 18.03 -11.80 9.50
CA TYR A 209 17.85 -12.87 8.51
C TYR A 209 18.33 -12.42 7.13
N ILE A 210 18.08 -11.17 6.73
CA ILE A 210 18.52 -10.64 5.45
C ILE A 210 20.05 -10.60 5.35
N LEU A 211 20.73 -10.24 6.44
CA LEU A 211 22.20 -10.14 6.48
C LEU A 211 22.89 -11.51 6.41
N ASN A 212 22.35 -12.51 7.09
CA ASN A 212 23.03 -13.78 7.34
C ASN A 212 22.62 -14.90 6.36
N SER A 213 21.54 -14.73 5.62
CA SER A 213 20.99 -15.76 4.73
C SER A 213 21.63 -15.76 3.34
N ASP A 214 21.39 -16.84 2.59
CA ASP A 214 21.81 -16.95 1.19
C ASP A 214 21.32 -15.77 0.33
N SER A 215 22.14 -15.38 -0.65
CA SER A 215 21.88 -14.18 -1.48
C SER A 215 20.58 -14.24 -2.29
N SER A 216 19.98 -15.43 -2.48
CA SER A 216 18.68 -15.60 -3.12
C SER A 216 17.53 -14.87 -2.40
N ILE A 217 17.69 -14.55 -1.11
CA ILE A 217 16.69 -13.76 -0.36
C ILE A 217 16.42 -12.40 -1.02
N LEU A 218 17.42 -11.82 -1.69
CA LEU A 218 17.33 -10.54 -2.38
C LEU A 218 16.30 -10.57 -3.53
N GLU A 219 16.09 -11.74 -4.16
CA GLU A 219 15.11 -11.88 -5.23
C GLU A 219 13.68 -11.82 -4.71
N ASN A 220 13.42 -12.44 -3.56
CA ASN A 220 12.11 -12.36 -2.91
C ASN A 220 11.84 -10.93 -2.43
N LEU A 221 12.86 -10.25 -1.88
CA LEU A 221 12.73 -8.88 -1.36
C LEU A 221 12.36 -7.84 -2.43
N LYS A 222 12.69 -8.07 -3.71
CA LYS A 222 12.26 -7.19 -4.83
C LYS A 222 10.76 -7.15 -5.01
N SER A 223 10.08 -8.23 -4.66
CA SER A 223 8.63 -8.38 -4.84
C SER A 223 7.83 -7.90 -3.62
N CYS A 224 8.51 -7.45 -2.57
CA CYS A 224 7.87 -6.94 -1.36
C CYS A 224 7.19 -5.59 -1.62
N PRO A 225 5.97 -5.36 -1.11
CA PRO A 225 5.28 -4.07 -1.25
C PRO A 225 6.05 -2.89 -0.61
N SER A 226 6.77 -3.16 0.49
CA SER A 226 7.60 -2.19 1.19
C SER A 226 8.68 -2.89 2.00
N LEU A 227 9.76 -2.15 2.31
CA LEU A 227 10.81 -2.56 3.24
C LEU A 227 10.90 -1.54 4.38
N THR A 228 11.13 -2.02 5.60
CA THR A 228 11.47 -1.15 6.73
C THR A 228 12.88 -0.59 6.58
N SER A 229 13.20 0.51 7.27
CA SER A 229 14.54 1.10 7.23
C SER A 229 15.63 0.12 7.66
N ALA A 230 15.33 -0.77 8.62
CA ALA A 230 16.26 -1.81 9.06
C ALA A 230 16.47 -2.89 7.98
N GLN A 231 15.40 -3.36 7.33
CA GLN A 231 15.50 -4.30 6.22
C GLN A 231 16.26 -3.68 5.03
N ALA A 232 15.99 -2.42 4.71
CA ALA A 232 16.66 -1.70 3.64
C ALA A 232 18.17 -1.56 3.88
N ALA A 233 18.58 -1.20 5.11
CA ALA A 233 19.99 -1.16 5.49
C ALA A 233 20.66 -2.54 5.38
N ALA A 234 19.97 -3.60 5.80
CA ALA A 234 20.46 -4.98 5.67
C ALA A 234 20.61 -5.40 4.20
N VAL A 235 19.64 -5.06 3.35
CA VAL A 235 19.72 -5.30 1.90
C VAL A 235 20.92 -4.56 1.29
N GLN A 236 21.11 -3.28 1.63
CA GLN A 236 22.24 -2.49 1.14
C GLN A 236 23.57 -3.16 1.50
N ALA A 237 23.74 -3.49 2.78
CA ALA A 237 24.95 -4.13 3.30
C ALA A 237 25.20 -5.50 2.63
N ARG A 238 24.13 -6.26 2.36
CA ARG A 238 24.25 -7.58 1.71
C ARG A 238 24.70 -7.45 0.26
N ILE A 239 24.12 -6.51 -0.49
CA ILE A 239 24.45 -6.31 -1.91
C ILE A 239 25.88 -5.79 -2.04
N THR A 240 26.31 -4.82 -1.21
CA THR A 240 27.65 -4.22 -1.30
C THR A 240 28.80 -5.14 -0.86
N ASN A 241 28.54 -6.18 -0.07
CA ASN A 241 29.55 -7.13 0.41
C ASN A 241 30.24 -7.92 -0.73
N GLY A 242 29.62 -8.01 -1.90
CA GLY A 242 30.19 -8.66 -3.10
C GLY A 242 29.93 -10.17 -3.20
N ASN A 243 29.49 -10.81 -2.11
CA ASN A 243 29.07 -12.22 -2.07
C ASN A 243 27.62 -12.41 -2.55
N THR A 244 27.26 -11.77 -3.65
CA THR A 244 25.94 -11.88 -4.27
C THR A 244 26.10 -12.09 -5.78
N ARG A 245 25.00 -12.43 -6.47
CA ARG A 245 25.01 -12.52 -7.94
C ARG A 245 25.41 -11.23 -8.64
N TYR A 246 25.36 -10.09 -7.95
CA TYR A 246 25.74 -8.78 -8.48
C TYR A 246 27.25 -8.53 -8.43
N GLY A 247 28.01 -9.39 -7.75
CA GLY A 247 29.45 -9.26 -7.59
C GLY A 247 29.87 -8.01 -6.80
N TYR A 248 31.18 -7.73 -6.80
CA TYR A 248 31.76 -6.61 -6.08
C TYR A 248 31.34 -5.26 -6.65
N ALA A 249 31.13 -4.28 -5.78
CA ALA A 249 30.65 -2.94 -6.13
C ALA A 249 31.50 -2.21 -7.18
N LYS A 250 32.81 -2.50 -7.25
CA LYS A 250 33.72 -1.96 -8.27
C LYS A 250 33.36 -2.38 -9.71
N LEU A 251 32.65 -3.48 -9.88
CA LEU A 251 32.27 -4.04 -11.17
C LEU A 251 30.82 -3.70 -11.57
N TRP A 252 30.11 -2.94 -10.73
CA TRP A 252 28.70 -2.63 -10.99
C TRP A 252 28.53 -1.70 -12.20
N THR A 253 27.48 -1.95 -12.96
CA THR A 253 27.13 -1.22 -14.19
C THR A 253 25.67 -0.76 -14.15
N GLU A 254 25.22 0.00 -15.15
CA GLU A 254 23.80 0.31 -15.33
C GLU A 254 22.92 -0.95 -15.34
N GLN A 255 23.43 -2.06 -15.91
CA GLN A 255 22.70 -3.33 -15.90
C GLN A 255 22.53 -3.88 -14.48
N THR A 256 23.55 -3.76 -13.62
CA THR A 256 23.44 -4.14 -12.21
C THR A 256 22.32 -3.36 -11.51
N LEU A 257 22.20 -2.05 -11.79
CA LEU A 257 21.13 -1.22 -11.23
C LEU A 257 19.75 -1.66 -11.73
N LYS A 258 19.61 -2.01 -13.02
CA LYS A 258 18.38 -2.59 -13.58
C LYS A 258 18.03 -3.93 -12.95
N ASP A 259 19.02 -4.80 -12.78
CA ASP A 259 18.84 -6.15 -12.24
C ASP A 259 18.44 -6.15 -10.75
N LEU A 260 18.74 -5.06 -10.03
CA LEU A 260 18.33 -4.83 -8.64
C LEU A 260 16.84 -4.48 -8.49
N GLY A 261 16.15 -4.13 -9.59
CA GLY A 261 14.72 -3.85 -9.60
C GLY A 261 14.34 -2.68 -8.68
N MET A 262 13.39 -2.88 -7.78
CA MET A 262 12.90 -1.84 -6.86
C MET A 262 13.76 -1.64 -5.61
N LEU A 263 14.77 -2.48 -5.36
CA LEU A 263 15.60 -2.37 -4.15
C LEU A 263 16.33 -1.02 -4.00
N PRO A 264 16.89 -0.40 -5.07
CA PRO A 264 17.57 0.89 -4.98
C PRO A 264 16.72 2.00 -4.36
N LEU A 265 15.39 1.88 -4.43
CA LEU A 265 14.45 2.89 -3.91
C LEU A 265 14.46 3.00 -2.38
N TYR A 266 14.97 1.98 -1.71
CA TYR A 266 15.11 1.93 -0.27
C TYR A 266 16.55 2.20 0.20
N MET A 267 17.50 2.40 -0.73
CA MET A 267 18.92 2.55 -0.40
C MET A 267 19.29 4.00 -0.06
N SER A 268 20.33 4.15 0.76
CA SER A 268 20.91 5.46 1.08
C SER A 268 21.71 6.05 -0.07
N SER A 269 22.04 7.35 0.00
CA SER A 269 22.85 8.04 -1.00
C SER A 269 24.21 7.38 -1.25
N THR A 270 24.83 6.80 -0.22
CA THR A 270 26.16 6.16 -0.30
C THR A 270 26.17 4.90 -1.17
N PHE A 271 25.02 4.24 -1.35
CA PHE A 271 24.90 3.12 -2.28
C PHE A 271 25.23 3.54 -3.73
N TYR A 272 24.78 4.73 -4.12
CA TYR A 272 24.94 5.26 -5.47
C TYR A 272 26.38 5.68 -5.78
N ASP A 273 27.22 5.88 -4.76
CA ASP A 273 28.64 6.20 -4.94
C ASP A 273 29.42 5.10 -5.66
N HIS A 274 28.92 3.86 -5.66
CA HIS A 274 29.53 2.72 -6.34
C HIS A 274 29.44 2.77 -7.87
N PHE A 275 28.56 3.60 -8.44
CA PHE A 275 28.37 3.73 -9.89
C PHE A 275 29.19 4.92 -10.44
N ASN A 276 30.52 4.81 -10.34
CA ASN A 276 31.50 5.90 -10.60
C ASN A 276 31.44 6.58 -11.98
N THR A 277 30.92 5.94 -13.03
CA THR A 277 30.79 6.52 -14.38
C THR A 277 29.45 7.23 -14.64
N VAL A 278 28.43 6.98 -13.82
CA VAL A 278 27.12 7.68 -13.89
C VAL A 278 27.21 9.06 -13.23
N LYS A 279 28.20 9.27 -12.35
CA LYS A 279 28.49 10.55 -11.68
C LYS A 279 28.74 11.74 -12.63
N ARG A 280 29.15 11.54 -13.89
CA ARG A 280 29.46 12.65 -14.80
C ARG A 280 28.27 13.21 -15.60
N ILE A 281 27.20 12.44 -15.78
CA ILE A 281 26.02 12.90 -16.54
C ILE A 281 24.88 13.34 -15.61
N TYR A 282 24.81 12.80 -14.38
CA TYR A 282 23.69 13.05 -13.48
C TYR A 282 23.90 14.16 -12.42
N CYS A 283 25.10 14.76 -12.32
CA CYS A 283 25.46 15.66 -11.21
C CYS A 283 25.78 17.13 -11.58
N LEU A 284 25.41 17.65 -12.76
CA LEU A 284 25.85 18.99 -13.17
C LEU A 284 25.04 20.20 -12.67
N THR A 285 23.97 20.04 -11.89
CA THR A 285 23.39 21.17 -11.14
C THR A 285 22.83 20.72 -9.80
N LYS A 286 23.24 21.40 -8.72
CA LYS A 286 22.95 21.09 -7.31
C LYS A 286 21.45 20.89 -7.03
N ASN A 287 21.04 19.62 -6.90
CA ASN A 287 20.03 19.05 -5.99
C ASN A 287 19.71 17.64 -6.51
N CYS A 288 20.27 16.60 -5.90
CA CYS A 288 20.17 15.24 -6.41
C CYS A 288 19.33 14.37 -5.50
N PHE A 289 18.04 14.25 -5.82
CA PHE A 289 17.18 13.13 -5.46
C PHE A 289 16.34 12.77 -6.70
N SER A 290 16.05 11.47 -6.84
CA SER A 290 15.14 10.84 -7.82
C SER A 290 15.85 10.07 -8.93
N PHE A 291 15.73 8.73 -8.82
CA PHE A 291 15.22 7.78 -9.84
C PHE A 291 15.72 7.95 -11.28
N CYS A 292 15.61 6.89 -12.10
CA CYS A 292 15.33 7.13 -13.51
C CYS A 292 13.97 7.83 -13.60
N VAL A 293 13.97 9.15 -13.39
CA VAL A 293 12.97 10.10 -13.86
C VAL A 293 12.89 9.80 -15.35
N SER A 294 11.81 9.16 -15.77
CA SER A 294 11.42 9.28 -17.16
C SER A 294 11.41 10.78 -17.41
N ALA A 295 12.33 11.28 -18.25
CA ALA A 295 12.45 12.72 -18.49
C ALA A 295 11.05 13.28 -18.67
N CYS A 296 10.75 14.44 -18.08
CA CYS A 296 9.41 15.00 -18.17
C CYS A 296 9.01 15.12 -19.64
N THR A 297 8.14 14.22 -20.12
CA THR A 297 7.76 14.11 -21.54
C THR A 297 6.45 14.83 -21.82
N LEU A 298 5.62 14.99 -20.79
CA LEU A 298 4.32 15.65 -20.85
C LEU A 298 4.40 17.18 -20.65
N GLY A 299 5.61 17.70 -20.40
CA GLY A 299 5.85 19.11 -20.10
C GLY A 299 5.74 19.41 -18.60
N PHE A 300 6.51 20.40 -18.14
CA PHE A 300 6.56 20.76 -16.72
C PHE A 300 5.21 21.29 -16.23
N ILE A 301 4.82 20.84 -15.04
CA ILE A 301 3.61 21.32 -14.36
C ILE A 301 3.85 22.79 -13.98
N ASN A 302 2.93 23.65 -14.43
CA ASN A 302 2.95 25.08 -14.19
C ASN A 302 1.57 25.56 -13.72
N ARG A 303 1.42 26.85 -13.43
CA ARG A 303 0.15 27.46 -12.99
C ARG A 303 -1.04 27.14 -13.91
N VAL A 304 -0.83 27.09 -15.22
CA VAL A 304 -1.88 26.77 -16.21
C VAL A 304 -2.31 25.31 -16.10
N THR A 305 -1.38 24.42 -15.76
CA THR A 305 -1.65 23.00 -15.56
C THR A 305 -2.44 22.75 -14.28
N LEU A 306 -2.11 23.46 -13.19
CA LEU A 306 -2.75 23.30 -11.88
C LEU A 306 -4.23 23.71 -11.87
N VAL A 307 -4.64 24.60 -12.78
CA VAL A 307 -6.05 25.02 -12.91
C VAL A 307 -6.86 24.16 -13.87
N ASN A 308 -6.26 23.12 -14.45
CA ASN A 308 -6.94 22.24 -15.38
C ASN A 308 -7.79 21.19 -14.64
N LEU A 309 -9.05 21.02 -15.05
CA LEU A 309 -10.01 20.09 -14.44
C LEU A 309 -9.63 18.61 -14.53
N ILE A 310 -8.70 18.24 -15.42
CA ILE A 310 -8.20 16.87 -15.53
C ILE A 310 -6.89 16.63 -14.77
N PHE A 311 -6.30 17.66 -14.15
CA PHE A 311 -5.12 17.51 -13.31
C PHE A 311 -5.51 16.83 -11.97
N PRO A 312 -4.70 15.91 -11.42
CA PRO A 312 -3.41 15.40 -11.90
C PRO A 312 -3.48 14.16 -12.81
N LEU A 313 -4.65 13.74 -13.29
CA LEU A 313 -4.89 12.46 -13.98
C LEU A 313 -4.10 12.27 -15.29
N ASN A 314 -3.71 13.38 -15.92
CA ASN A 314 -2.87 13.38 -17.12
C ASN A 314 -1.40 13.03 -16.83
N TYR A 315 -0.99 13.01 -15.57
CA TYR A 315 0.35 12.60 -15.15
C TYR A 315 0.25 11.32 -14.33
N ASP A 316 0.83 10.23 -14.83
CA ASP A 316 1.08 9.07 -13.96
C ASP A 316 2.08 9.42 -12.85
N ILE A 317 2.21 8.56 -11.85
CA ILE A 317 3.11 8.78 -10.69
C ILE A 317 4.54 9.13 -11.13
N SER A 318 5.05 8.52 -12.21
CA SER A 318 6.40 8.78 -12.71
C SER A 318 6.50 10.16 -13.36
N GLN A 319 5.58 10.49 -14.28
CA GLN A 319 5.54 11.79 -14.96
C GLN A 319 5.21 12.91 -13.97
N PHE A 320 4.34 12.70 -12.99
CA PHE A 320 4.03 13.69 -11.96
C PHE A 320 5.26 14.01 -11.11
N THR A 321 5.97 12.97 -10.65
CA THR A 321 7.24 13.14 -9.91
C THR A 321 8.29 13.88 -10.74
N SER A 322 8.33 13.61 -12.04
CA SER A 322 9.34 14.13 -12.97
C SER A 322 9.05 15.55 -13.46
N CYS A 323 7.78 15.88 -13.63
CA CYS A 323 7.32 17.16 -14.19
C CYS A 323 6.93 18.18 -13.11
N LEU A 324 6.81 17.77 -11.83
CA LEU A 324 6.52 18.66 -10.72
C LEU A 324 7.81 19.23 -10.13
N ASN A 325 7.96 20.56 -10.20
CA ASN A 325 9.10 21.29 -9.68
C ASN A 325 8.84 21.80 -8.25
N SER A 326 9.85 21.76 -7.37
CA SER A 326 9.73 22.18 -5.97
C SER A 326 9.43 23.67 -5.79
N THR A 327 9.91 24.56 -6.67
CA THR A 327 9.52 25.98 -6.70
C THR A 327 8.05 26.15 -7.05
N ILE A 328 7.53 25.39 -8.02
CA ILE A 328 6.09 25.41 -8.36
C ILE A 328 5.25 24.91 -7.19
N VAL A 329 5.73 23.90 -6.46
CA VAL A 329 5.04 23.40 -5.25
C VAL A 329 4.98 24.48 -4.18
N LYS A 330 6.09 25.15 -3.90
CA LYS A 330 6.14 26.22 -2.89
C LYS A 330 5.23 27.40 -3.24
N ASP A 331 5.24 27.84 -4.49
CA ASP A 331 4.53 29.05 -4.92
C ASP A 331 3.02 28.83 -5.16
N ASN A 332 2.56 27.58 -5.18
CA ASN A 332 1.17 27.22 -5.54
C ASN A 332 0.64 26.07 -4.67
N LEU A 333 1.08 26.01 -3.41
CA LEU A 333 0.73 24.93 -2.48
C LEU A 333 -0.78 24.85 -2.23
N ASP A 334 -1.45 26.01 -2.17
CA ASP A 334 -2.91 26.13 -2.04
C ASP A 334 -3.67 25.41 -3.18
N ALA A 335 -3.24 25.62 -4.42
CA ALA A 335 -3.84 24.96 -5.58
C ALA A 335 -3.58 23.44 -5.55
N LEU A 336 -2.37 23.04 -5.15
CA LEU A 336 -2.00 21.63 -5.05
C LEU A 336 -2.77 20.89 -3.95
N VAL A 337 -2.96 21.49 -2.77
CA VAL A 337 -3.76 20.89 -1.70
C VAL A 337 -5.20 20.65 -2.14
N ASN A 338 -5.76 21.58 -2.91
CA ASN A 338 -7.13 21.45 -3.41
C ASN A 338 -7.28 20.37 -4.49
N GLN A 339 -6.34 20.31 -5.45
CA GLN A 339 -6.44 19.44 -6.63
C GLN A 339 -5.87 18.03 -6.41
N VAL A 340 -4.92 17.86 -5.47
CA VAL A 340 -4.17 16.62 -5.28
C VAL A 340 -4.54 15.97 -3.95
N GLN A 341 -5.46 15.01 -4.00
CA GLN A 341 -5.97 14.33 -2.79
C GLN A 341 -5.59 12.85 -2.70
N GLU A 342 -5.10 12.25 -3.79
CA GLU A 342 -4.67 10.85 -3.78
C GLU A 342 -3.31 10.70 -3.07
N GLN A 343 -3.23 9.73 -2.15
CA GLN A 343 -2.11 9.54 -1.22
C GLN A 343 -0.72 9.40 -1.89
N ASN A 344 -0.66 8.82 -3.08
CA ASN A 344 0.61 8.66 -3.79
C ASN A 344 1.13 9.99 -4.34
N TYR A 345 0.23 10.86 -4.80
CA TYR A 345 0.58 12.17 -5.34
C TYR A 345 0.86 13.18 -4.24
N THR A 346 0.09 13.17 -3.14
CA THR A 346 0.35 14.01 -1.97
C THR A 346 1.73 13.74 -1.35
N LYS A 347 2.17 12.47 -1.30
CA LYS A 347 3.53 12.10 -0.88
C LYS A 347 4.60 12.74 -1.77
N ILE A 348 4.37 12.80 -3.08
CA ILE A 348 5.29 13.45 -4.02
C ILE A 348 5.32 14.96 -3.79
N VAL A 349 4.16 15.59 -3.60
CA VAL A 349 4.07 17.04 -3.30
C VAL A 349 4.84 17.38 -2.03
N LEU A 350 4.62 16.63 -0.93
CA LEU A 350 5.34 16.81 0.33
C LEU A 350 6.85 16.57 0.17
N SER A 351 7.24 15.51 -0.56
CA SER A 351 8.64 15.24 -0.88
C SER A 351 9.29 16.38 -1.65
N LYS A 352 8.58 17.01 -2.59
CA LYS A 352 9.08 18.15 -3.37
C LYS A 352 9.18 19.41 -2.53
N LEU A 353 8.22 19.64 -1.64
CA LEU A 353 8.23 20.78 -0.73
C LEU A 353 9.42 20.70 0.26
N ARG A 354 9.82 19.49 0.64
CA ARG A 354 11.03 19.23 1.47
C ARG A 354 12.33 19.73 0.82
N GLU A 355 12.40 19.81 -0.51
CA GLU A 355 13.60 20.22 -1.25
C GLU A 355 13.91 21.73 -1.14
N VAL A 356 12.94 22.57 -0.75
CA VAL A 356 12.99 24.03 -0.92
C VAL A 356 12.96 24.84 0.38
N SER A 357 13.46 24.24 1.48
CA SER A 357 13.62 24.78 2.84
C SER A 357 12.43 24.58 3.80
N ASP A 358 12.63 24.96 5.07
CA ASP A 358 11.64 24.85 6.15
C ASP A 358 10.31 25.52 5.77
N LEU A 359 9.19 24.83 6.00
CA LEU A 359 7.85 25.38 5.74
C LEU A 359 7.53 26.43 6.81
N GLU A 360 7.10 27.61 6.36
CA GLU A 360 6.55 28.63 7.24
C GLU A 360 5.20 28.20 7.83
N ALA A 361 4.82 28.79 8.97
CA ALA A 361 3.68 28.35 9.77
C ALA A 361 2.34 28.45 9.02
N ASP A 362 2.20 29.44 8.14
CA ASP A 362 1.06 29.66 7.25
C ASP A 362 0.95 28.57 6.16
N GLN A 363 2.08 28.14 5.59
CA GLN A 363 2.13 27.06 4.62
C GLN A 363 1.77 25.72 5.25
N VAL A 364 2.14 25.48 6.52
CA VAL A 364 1.75 24.28 7.27
C VAL A 364 0.25 24.26 7.53
N GLN A 365 -0.36 25.40 7.85
CA GLN A 365 -1.81 25.52 8.13
C GLN A 365 -2.66 25.09 6.93
N ILE A 366 -2.23 25.43 5.72
CA ILE A 366 -3.00 25.12 4.50
C ILE A 366 -2.88 23.68 4.01
N LEU A 367 -2.06 22.82 4.63
CA LEU A 367 -1.85 21.44 4.17
C LEU A 367 -3.12 20.58 4.26
N GLY A 368 -4.03 20.85 5.18
CA GLY A 368 -5.30 20.11 5.33
C GLY A 368 -5.12 18.58 5.29
N ALA A 369 -5.90 17.89 4.46
CA ALA A 369 -5.83 16.44 4.28
C ALA A 369 -4.49 15.94 3.70
N MET A 370 -3.77 16.79 2.94
CA MET A 370 -2.45 16.44 2.42
C MET A 370 -1.46 16.14 3.56
N SER A 371 -1.61 16.81 4.71
CA SER A 371 -0.79 16.55 5.90
C SER A 371 -0.80 15.08 6.31
N ARG A 372 -1.92 14.34 6.09
CA ARG A 372 -2.07 12.91 6.43
C ARG A 372 -1.12 11.97 5.68
N SER A 373 -0.42 12.49 4.67
CA SER A 373 0.58 11.74 3.89
C SER A 373 2.02 12.03 4.33
N ALA A 374 2.22 12.90 5.33
CA ALA A 374 3.52 13.32 5.81
C ALA A 374 4.27 12.23 6.57
N THR A 375 5.58 12.21 6.38
CA THR A 375 6.52 11.39 7.14
C THR A 375 7.06 12.16 8.35
N MET A 376 7.76 11.48 9.25
CA MET A 376 8.46 12.14 10.35
C MET A 376 9.51 13.16 9.88
N GLU A 377 10.11 12.96 8.69
CA GLU A 377 11.05 13.91 8.11
C GLU A 377 10.35 15.22 7.72
N ASP A 378 9.12 15.14 7.19
CA ASP A 378 8.30 16.31 6.88
C ASP A 378 7.95 17.07 8.15
N ILE A 379 7.43 16.37 9.16
CA ILE A 379 7.01 16.96 10.44
C ILE A 379 8.19 17.63 11.17
N ASN A 380 9.39 17.05 11.07
CA ASN A 380 10.60 17.63 11.65
C ASN A 380 10.99 18.98 11.01
N MET A 381 10.56 19.24 9.77
CA MET A 381 10.81 20.52 9.08
C MET A 381 9.70 21.56 9.27
N TRP A 382 8.54 21.17 9.81
CA TRP A 382 7.41 22.11 9.99
C TRP A 382 7.59 23.04 11.17
N ASN A 383 7.26 24.32 11.00
CA ASN A 383 7.28 25.29 12.07
C ASN A 383 5.95 25.31 12.86
N ILE A 384 5.85 24.53 13.94
CA ILE A 384 4.62 24.34 14.74
C ILE A 384 4.69 25.15 16.04
N ILE A 385 4.75 26.47 15.90
CA ILE A 385 4.86 27.40 17.05
C ILE A 385 3.51 27.88 17.53
N GLN A 386 2.60 28.22 16.60
CA GLN A 386 1.32 28.84 16.90
C GLN A 386 0.19 27.82 17.06
N ILE A 387 -0.78 28.16 17.90
CA ILE A 387 -1.95 27.32 18.16
C ILE A 387 -2.78 27.07 16.90
N ASP A 388 -2.88 28.04 15.99
CA ASP A 388 -3.63 27.90 14.73
C ASP A 388 -3.02 26.83 13.82
N THR A 389 -1.68 26.73 13.81
CA THR A 389 -0.95 25.67 13.09
C THR A 389 -1.18 24.32 13.74
N LEU A 390 -1.18 24.25 15.08
CA LEU A 390 -1.52 23.01 15.80
C LEU A 390 -2.97 22.58 15.50
N ALA A 391 -3.93 23.49 15.62
CA ALA A 391 -5.35 23.24 15.38
C ALA A 391 -5.60 22.72 13.96
N SER A 392 -4.99 23.36 12.95
CA SER A 392 -5.11 22.95 11.54
C SER A 392 -4.60 21.52 11.32
N LEU A 393 -3.49 21.15 11.96
CA LEU A 393 -2.94 19.79 11.88
C LEU A 393 -3.78 18.76 12.64
N MET A 394 -4.43 19.16 13.74
CA MET A 394 -5.24 18.29 14.59
C MET A 394 -6.69 18.10 14.11
N ASP A 395 -7.13 18.85 13.09
CA ASP A 395 -8.49 18.76 12.56
C ASP A 395 -8.83 17.33 12.08
N ALA A 396 -9.78 16.70 12.78
CA ALA A 396 -10.21 15.34 12.50
C ALA A 396 -10.93 15.19 11.14
N SER A 397 -11.43 16.29 10.56
CA SER A 397 -12.07 16.30 9.23
C SER A 397 -11.09 15.88 8.12
N ASN A 398 -9.80 16.09 8.34
CA ASN A 398 -8.73 15.75 7.41
C ASN A 398 -8.36 14.26 7.40
N GLY A 399 -8.97 13.43 8.25
CA GLY A 399 -8.77 11.98 8.31
C GLY A 399 -7.81 11.52 9.43
N PRO A 400 -7.57 10.20 9.55
CA PRO A 400 -6.79 9.61 10.66
C PRO A 400 -5.37 10.16 10.75
N TRP A 401 -4.91 10.43 11.97
CA TRP A 401 -3.65 11.11 12.22
C TRP A 401 -2.78 10.39 13.26
N ASP A 402 -1.95 9.46 12.77
CA ASP A 402 -1.03 8.67 13.60
C ASP A 402 0.09 9.50 14.29
N PRO A 403 0.70 10.54 13.67
CA PRO A 403 1.82 11.27 14.27
C PRO A 403 1.38 12.40 15.22
N ALA A 404 0.15 12.38 15.75
CA ALA A 404 -0.37 13.43 16.63
C ALA A 404 0.56 13.72 17.83
N LYS A 405 1.11 12.66 18.43
CA LYS A 405 2.07 12.76 19.54
C LYS A 405 3.30 13.61 19.18
N ALA A 406 3.89 13.37 18.01
CA ALA A 406 5.10 14.07 17.58
C ALA A 406 4.85 15.56 17.37
N ILE A 407 3.71 15.90 16.79
CA ILE A 407 3.30 17.28 16.53
C ILE A 407 3.03 18.05 17.81
N ILE A 408 2.26 17.45 18.73
CA ILE A 408 1.96 18.07 20.03
C ILE A 408 3.26 18.24 20.83
N SER A 409 4.14 17.23 20.83
CA SER A 409 5.45 17.32 21.51
C SER A 409 6.30 18.45 20.93
N LYS A 410 6.27 18.64 19.61
CA LYS A 410 6.98 19.74 18.94
C LYS A 410 6.42 21.11 19.35
N TYR A 411 5.09 21.27 19.37
CA TYR A 411 4.45 22.48 19.85
C TYR A 411 4.82 22.81 21.31
N LEU A 412 4.83 21.80 22.19
CA LEU A 412 5.17 21.97 23.61
C LEU A 412 6.66 22.21 23.87
N SER A 413 7.53 21.91 22.91
CA SER A 413 8.97 22.22 23.02
C SER A 413 9.27 23.71 22.93
N VAL A 414 8.32 24.51 22.44
CA VAL A 414 8.44 25.96 22.33
C VAL A 414 8.20 26.60 23.70
N LYS A 415 9.16 27.43 24.15
CA LYS A 415 9.07 28.11 25.44
C LYS A 415 7.81 28.98 25.52
N GLY A 416 6.99 28.73 26.52
CA GLY A 416 5.74 29.46 26.76
C GLY A 416 4.48 28.73 26.29
N ASN A 417 4.62 27.69 25.46
CA ASN A 417 3.49 26.86 25.05
C ASN A 417 3.12 25.88 26.17
N SER A 418 1.83 25.69 26.39
CA SER A 418 1.27 24.78 27.39
C SER A 418 -0.09 24.25 26.92
N LEU A 419 -0.62 23.22 27.58
CA LEU A 419 -1.95 22.68 27.27
C LEU A 419 -3.03 23.38 28.11
N SER A 420 -3.44 24.57 27.67
CA SER A 420 -4.59 25.28 28.25
C SER A 420 -5.90 24.80 27.62
N SER A 421 -7.04 25.35 28.06
CA SER A 421 -8.35 24.96 27.51
C SER A 421 -8.45 25.17 25.99
N VAL A 422 -7.75 26.16 25.44
CA VAL A 422 -7.77 26.44 23.99
C VAL A 422 -7.01 25.35 23.22
N GLU A 423 -5.82 24.96 23.67
CA GLU A 423 -5.05 23.88 23.04
C GLU A 423 -5.75 22.52 23.16
N LEU A 424 -6.40 22.24 24.30
CA LEU A 424 -7.13 20.99 24.50
C LEU A 424 -8.32 20.88 23.53
N ASN A 425 -9.04 21.99 23.32
CA ASN A 425 -10.12 22.06 22.33
C ASN A 425 -9.60 21.91 20.90
N ALA A 426 -8.42 22.47 20.59
CA ALA A 426 -7.79 22.35 19.29
C ALA A 426 -7.28 20.92 18.99
N ILE A 427 -6.71 20.23 19.99
CA ILE A 427 -6.19 18.86 19.83
C ILE A 427 -7.33 17.85 19.71
N GLY A 428 -8.38 18.00 20.52
CA GLY A 428 -9.51 17.09 20.54
C GLY A 428 -9.22 15.74 21.22
N GLY A 429 -10.28 15.12 21.76
CA GLY A 429 -10.19 13.92 22.59
C GLY A 429 -9.36 12.75 22.02
N PRO A 430 -9.58 12.32 20.76
CA PRO A 430 -8.85 11.19 20.19
C PRO A 430 -7.33 11.40 20.11
N ASN A 431 -6.88 12.62 19.85
CA ASN A 431 -5.45 12.93 19.73
C ASN A 431 -4.77 13.08 21.09
N LEU A 432 -5.53 13.42 22.15
CA LEU A 432 -5.02 13.42 23.53
C LEU A 432 -4.66 12.01 24.03
N CYS A 433 -5.36 10.98 23.54
CA CYS A 433 -5.05 9.58 23.87
C CYS A 433 -3.67 9.12 23.36
N ALA A 434 -3.05 9.87 22.44
CA ALA A 434 -1.72 9.57 21.93
C ALA A 434 -0.59 10.15 22.82
N LEU A 435 -0.91 10.97 23.83
CA LEU A 435 0.08 11.62 24.70
C LEU A 435 0.56 10.72 25.84
N ASP A 436 1.80 10.94 26.28
CA ASP A 436 2.36 10.23 27.42
C ASP A 436 1.70 10.66 28.72
N ALA A 437 1.57 9.73 29.67
CA ALA A 437 0.96 9.97 30.98
C ALA A 437 1.61 11.15 31.75
N VAL A 438 2.90 11.42 31.52
CA VAL A 438 3.62 12.55 32.12
C VAL A 438 3.08 13.89 31.61
N VAL A 439 2.82 14.00 30.30
CA VAL A 439 2.28 15.21 29.67
C VAL A 439 0.84 15.44 30.14
N ILE A 440 0.04 14.36 30.18
CA ILE A 440 -1.36 14.42 30.64
C ILE A 440 -1.45 14.87 32.10
N ARG A 441 -0.56 14.40 32.98
CA ARG A 441 -0.53 14.78 34.41
C ARG A 441 -0.20 16.26 34.65
N ASN A 442 0.43 16.93 33.69
CA ASN A 442 0.79 18.34 33.78
C ASN A 442 -0.32 19.28 33.31
N ILE A 443 -1.47 18.75 32.86
CA ILE A 443 -2.63 19.56 32.47
C ILE A 443 -3.31 20.08 33.74
N SER A 444 -3.49 21.39 33.85
CA SER A 444 -4.19 22.00 34.97
C SER A 444 -5.67 21.58 34.97
N VAL A 445 -6.20 21.29 36.15
CA VAL A 445 -7.63 20.97 36.35
C VAL A 445 -8.53 22.12 35.87
N GLU A 446 -8.06 23.35 35.94
CA GLU A 446 -8.77 24.54 35.46
C GLU A 446 -8.91 24.58 33.93
N SER A 447 -8.03 23.88 33.21
CA SER A 447 -8.04 23.79 31.75
C SER A 447 -9.00 22.73 31.20
N ILE A 448 -9.56 21.87 32.05
CA ILE A 448 -10.44 20.73 31.69
C ILE A 448 -11.94 21.08 31.84
N LYS A 449 -12.26 22.31 32.23
CA LYS A 449 -13.64 22.84 32.27
C LYS A 449 -14.05 23.37 30.91
#